data_AF-A0A9J7AD44-F1
#
_entry.id   AF-A0A9J7AD44-F1
#
_cell.length_a   1.000
_cell.length_b   1.000
_cell.length_c   1.000
_cell.angle_alpha   90.00
_cell.angle_beta   90.00
_cell.angle_gamma   90.00
#
_symmetry.space_group_name_H-M   'P 1'
#
loop_
_entity.id
_entity.type
_entity.pdbx_description
1 polymer ?
#
loop_
_entity_poly.entity_id
_entity_poly.type
_entity_poly.pdbx_seq_one_letter_code
_entity_poly.pdbx_strand_id
1 'polypeptide(L)'
;MTWERFGYICRRASVDRKANESISECLSRVESDTACELYGNKIRSNSFPCKILNEISRIDSSDEAKKALGIYKELNLSQHFEEPMRFKRVVAYLGYVTFIFYVVVGIYQLKVAPSFLEAFENFDIQIPSHLTFYHDYWFFFVLIVSIILIFALIIGYQLKKLFNFSLGQENSWVVRFFVFPAIRRSYIKVINILQFPVLADYASVNREASQTINHLKNINESKLDVAREMQELIEIEMRVLLESCEKQMKYISIAVALIVVAAVFLFLASAYSPIFILGEAV
;
A
#
# COMPACT_ATOMS: atom_id res chain seq x y z
N MET A 1 10.48 6.90 -8.61
CA MET A 1 11.25 6.21 -9.68
C MET A 1 10.54 6.11 -11.03
N THR A 2 9.33 5.54 -11.22
CA THR A 2 8.72 5.50 -12.58
C THR A 2 8.15 6.84 -13.05
N TRP A 3 7.74 7.71 -12.13
CA TRP A 3 7.20 9.05 -12.43
C TRP A 3 8.27 10.05 -12.89
N GLU A 4 9.53 9.88 -12.50
CA GLU A 4 10.65 10.73 -12.94
C GLU A 4 10.94 10.51 -14.43
N ARG A 5 11.03 9.24 -14.84
CA ARG A 5 11.16 8.84 -16.24
C ARG A 5 9.97 9.30 -17.07
N PHE A 6 8.75 9.19 -16.55
CA PHE A 6 7.55 9.72 -17.20
C PHE A 6 7.65 11.24 -17.44
N GLY A 7 7.99 12.03 -16.42
CA GLY A 7 8.13 13.47 -16.56
C GLY A 7 9.24 13.85 -17.56
N TYR A 8 10.34 13.10 -17.59
CA TYR A 8 11.38 13.28 -18.60
C TYR A 8 10.89 12.99 -20.03
N ILE A 9 10.17 11.89 -20.23
CA ILE A 9 9.57 11.55 -21.53
C ILE A 9 8.63 12.67 -21.98
N CYS A 10 7.76 13.18 -21.10
CA CYS A 10 6.86 14.30 -21.44
C CYS A 10 7.62 15.58 -21.80
N ARG A 11 8.65 15.96 -21.03
CA ARG A 11 9.50 17.12 -21.36
C ARG A 11 10.17 16.97 -22.71
N ARG A 12 10.78 15.82 -22.98
CA ARG A 12 11.53 15.60 -24.21
C ARG A 12 10.63 15.47 -25.43
N ALA A 13 9.52 14.75 -25.32
CA ALA A 13 8.53 14.64 -26.39
C ALA A 13 7.87 15.99 -26.74
N SER A 14 7.80 16.93 -25.78
CA SER A 14 7.26 18.28 -26.04
C SER A 14 8.19 19.17 -26.89
N VAL A 15 9.51 18.91 -26.87
CA VAL A 15 10.53 19.73 -27.55
C VAL A 15 11.08 19.06 -28.81
N ASP A 16 11.37 17.75 -28.75
CA ASP A 16 12.10 17.02 -29.78
C ASP A 16 11.20 16.44 -30.90
N ARG A 17 9.95 16.89 -31.01
CA ARG A 17 9.01 16.35 -32.01
C ARG A 17 9.36 16.86 -33.40
N LYS A 18 9.60 15.94 -34.35
CA LYS A 18 9.81 16.29 -35.76
C LYS A 18 8.47 16.66 -36.43
N ALA A 19 8.53 17.51 -37.46
CA ALA A 19 7.32 18.05 -38.11
C ALA A 19 6.40 16.99 -38.74
N ASN A 20 6.96 15.87 -39.22
CA ASN A 20 6.24 14.76 -39.86
C ASN A 20 6.11 13.50 -38.97
N GLU A 21 6.49 13.58 -37.70
CA GLU A 21 6.46 12.43 -36.79
C GLU A 21 5.13 12.40 -36.04
N SER A 22 4.48 11.23 -36.03
CA SER A 22 3.30 11.02 -35.21
C SER A 22 3.67 11.02 -33.72
N ILE A 23 2.69 11.26 -32.84
CA ILE A 23 2.98 11.38 -31.40
C ILE A 23 3.38 10.03 -30.79
N SER A 24 2.80 8.93 -31.29
CA SER A 24 3.18 7.58 -30.91
C SER A 24 4.63 7.23 -31.29
N GLU A 25 5.07 7.63 -32.49
CA GLU A 25 6.46 7.46 -32.94
C GLU A 25 7.44 8.28 -32.09
N CYS A 26 7.10 9.54 -31.81
CA CYS A 26 7.91 10.42 -30.96
C CYS A 26 8.07 9.82 -29.54
N LEU A 27 6.98 9.39 -28.92
CA LEU A 27 7.01 8.78 -27.58
C LEU A 27 7.83 7.49 -27.56
N SER A 28 7.67 6.62 -28.55
CA SER A 28 8.43 5.36 -28.66
C SER A 28 9.92 5.61 -28.85
N ARG A 29 10.29 6.61 -29.67
CA ARG A 29 11.68 7.03 -29.88
C ARG A 29 12.30 7.61 -28.61
N VAL A 30 11.57 8.47 -27.89
CA VAL A 30 12.06 9.06 -26.64
C VAL A 30 12.22 7.99 -25.57
N GLU A 31 11.26 7.08 -25.42
CA GLU A 31 11.32 6.01 -24.41
C GLU A 31 12.48 5.02 -24.63
N SER A 32 12.83 4.77 -25.90
CA SER A 32 13.93 3.89 -26.31
C SER A 32 15.32 4.54 -26.24
N ASP A 33 15.41 5.84 -25.99
CA ASP A 33 16.70 6.51 -25.80
C ASP A 33 17.39 6.05 -24.51
N THR A 34 18.69 5.72 -24.63
CA THR A 34 19.60 5.44 -23.51
C THR A 34 19.59 6.49 -22.40
N ALA A 35 19.38 7.77 -22.73
CA ALA A 35 19.30 8.85 -21.74
C ALA A 35 18.12 8.68 -20.76
N CYS A 36 17.07 7.95 -21.14
CA CYS A 36 15.95 7.64 -20.24
C CYS A 36 16.36 6.76 -19.05
N GLU A 37 17.48 6.03 -19.13
CA GLU A 37 17.98 5.20 -18.02
C GLU A 37 18.47 6.05 -16.84
N LEU A 38 18.89 7.30 -17.10
CA LEU A 38 19.31 8.24 -16.06
C LEU A 38 18.15 8.74 -15.17
N TYR A 39 16.92 8.62 -15.64
CA TYR A 39 15.70 9.10 -14.95
C TYR A 39 14.89 7.98 -14.31
N GLY A 40 15.48 6.78 -14.20
CA GLY A 40 14.95 5.66 -13.45
C GLY A 40 14.55 4.44 -14.29
N ASN A 41 13.99 3.46 -13.59
CA ASN A 41 13.61 2.17 -14.17
C ASN A 41 12.58 2.29 -15.29
N LYS A 42 12.58 1.31 -16.21
CA LYS A 42 11.57 1.22 -17.28
C LYS A 42 10.15 1.29 -16.70
N ILE A 43 9.29 2.03 -17.40
CA ILE A 43 7.89 2.16 -17.00
C ILE A 43 7.22 0.79 -17.17
N ARG A 44 6.53 0.32 -16.13
CA ARG A 44 5.82 -0.96 -16.17
C ARG A 44 4.58 -0.82 -17.04
N SER A 45 4.31 -1.82 -17.88
CA SER A 45 3.12 -1.84 -18.75
C SER A 45 1.79 -1.70 -17.98
N ASN A 46 1.72 -2.25 -16.76
CA ASN A 46 0.54 -2.17 -15.90
C ASN A 46 0.53 -0.99 -14.90
N SER A 47 1.03 0.18 -15.31
CA SER A 47 1.13 1.36 -14.44
C SER A 47 0.41 2.58 -15.01
N PHE A 48 -0.03 3.49 -14.14
CA PHE A 48 -0.66 4.75 -14.57
C PHE A 48 0.20 5.61 -15.51
N PRO A 49 1.53 5.77 -15.30
CA PRO A 49 2.37 6.48 -16.26
C PRO A 49 2.32 5.89 -17.68
N CYS A 50 2.33 4.55 -17.81
CA CYS A 50 2.20 3.89 -19.11
C CYS A 50 0.81 4.13 -19.72
N LYS A 51 -0.25 4.04 -18.91
CA LYS A 51 -1.61 4.34 -19.37
C LYS A 51 -1.72 5.77 -19.90
N ILE A 52 -1.21 6.76 -19.18
CA ILE A 52 -1.25 8.17 -19.61
C ILE A 52 -0.49 8.34 -20.92
N LEU A 53 0.73 7.79 -21.06
CA LEU A 53 1.49 7.86 -22.31
C LEU A 53 0.77 7.19 -23.48
N ASN A 54 0.18 6.01 -23.25
CA ASN A 54 -0.58 5.30 -24.27
C ASN A 54 -1.81 6.10 -24.71
N GLU A 55 -2.53 6.73 -23.78
CA GLU A 55 -3.67 7.54 -24.16
C GLU A 55 -3.25 8.83 -24.87
N ILE A 56 -2.15 9.50 -24.47
CA ILE A 56 -1.58 10.62 -25.23
C ILE A 56 -1.20 10.20 -26.65
N SER A 57 -0.64 8.98 -26.82
CA SER A 57 -0.25 8.45 -28.13
C SER A 57 -1.43 8.19 -29.08
N ARG A 58 -2.66 8.09 -28.53
CA ARG A 58 -3.91 7.85 -29.28
C ARG A 58 -4.67 9.12 -29.62
N ILE A 59 -4.22 10.29 -29.16
CA ILE A 59 -4.86 11.56 -29.49
C ILE A 59 -4.56 11.88 -30.97
N ASP A 60 -5.60 11.92 -31.79
CA ASP A 60 -5.49 12.21 -33.24
C ASP A 60 -5.03 13.65 -33.50
N SER A 61 -5.43 14.60 -32.65
CA SER A 61 -5.08 16.01 -32.76
C SER A 61 -3.68 16.29 -32.20
N SER A 62 -2.75 16.63 -33.10
CA SER A 62 -1.39 17.04 -32.77
C SER A 62 -1.33 18.16 -31.71
N ASP A 63 -2.29 19.11 -31.75
CA ASP A 63 -2.29 20.26 -30.86
C ASP A 63 -2.85 19.93 -29.47
N GLU A 64 -3.85 19.05 -29.38
CA GLU A 64 -4.39 18.58 -28.10
C GLU A 64 -3.38 17.73 -27.34
N ALA A 65 -2.69 16.85 -28.05
CA ALA A 65 -1.64 16.03 -27.46
C ALA A 65 -0.43 16.87 -27.03
N LYS A 66 -0.07 17.93 -27.78
CA LYS A 66 0.94 18.91 -27.34
C LYS A 66 0.50 19.66 -26.08
N LYS A 67 -0.77 20.05 -25.98
CA LYS A 67 -1.32 20.67 -24.76
C LYS A 67 -1.25 19.71 -23.58
N ALA A 68 -1.62 18.44 -23.76
CA ALA A 68 -1.53 17.42 -22.73
C ALA A 68 -0.09 17.19 -22.27
N LEU A 69 0.87 17.03 -23.20
CA LEU A 69 2.30 16.96 -22.89
C LEU A 69 2.79 18.23 -22.18
N GLY A 70 2.30 19.39 -22.58
CA GLY A 70 2.57 20.69 -21.96
C GLY A 70 2.19 20.74 -20.48
N ILE A 71 1.05 20.14 -20.11
CA ILE A 71 0.60 20.05 -18.72
C ILE A 71 1.48 19.06 -17.94
N TYR A 72 1.69 17.84 -18.47
CA TYR A 72 2.45 16.81 -17.75
C TYR A 72 3.95 17.10 -17.65
N LYS A 73 4.54 17.88 -18.55
CA LYS A 73 5.97 18.24 -18.47
C LYS A 73 6.28 19.12 -17.25
N GLU A 74 5.32 19.94 -16.84
CA GLU A 74 5.42 20.92 -15.73
C GLU A 74 5.03 20.29 -14.40
N LEU A 75 4.24 19.22 -14.44
CA LEU A 75 3.81 18.46 -13.29
C LEU A 75 4.98 17.70 -12.62
N ASN A 76 5.52 18.24 -11.53
CA ASN A 76 6.60 17.59 -10.78
C ASN A 76 6.07 16.51 -9.82
N LEU A 77 5.80 15.33 -10.37
CA LEU A 77 5.20 14.21 -9.65
C LEU A 77 6.18 13.39 -8.79
N SER A 78 7.50 13.54 -8.99
CA SER A 78 8.48 12.65 -8.36
C SER A 78 8.58 12.82 -6.86
N GLN A 79 8.49 14.07 -6.37
CA GLN A 79 8.63 14.38 -4.94
C GLN A 79 7.45 13.91 -4.08
N HIS A 80 6.27 13.74 -4.69
CA HIS A 80 5.02 13.51 -3.94
C HIS A 80 4.59 12.05 -3.89
N PHE A 81 5.13 11.20 -4.77
CA PHE A 81 4.79 9.78 -4.87
C PHE A 81 5.84 8.84 -4.27
N GLU A 82 6.75 9.35 -3.44
CA GLU A 82 7.68 8.48 -2.72
C GLU A 82 6.98 7.65 -1.64
N GLU A 83 7.26 6.34 -1.62
CA GLU A 83 6.78 5.45 -0.57
C GLU A 83 7.35 5.92 0.79
N PRO A 84 6.50 6.26 1.77
CA PRO A 84 7.01 6.79 3.03
C PRO A 84 7.78 5.70 3.77
N MET A 85 9.01 6.02 4.20
CA MET A 85 9.89 5.07 4.89
C MET A 85 9.25 4.42 6.13
N ARG A 86 8.28 5.09 6.75
CA ARG A 86 7.50 4.56 7.88
C ARG A 86 6.75 3.27 7.53
N PHE A 87 6.18 3.15 6.32
CA PHE A 87 5.45 1.94 5.90
C PHE A 87 6.38 0.73 5.80
N LYS A 88 7.57 0.91 5.21
CA LYS A 88 8.59 -0.15 5.14
C LYS A 88 8.95 -0.67 6.53
N ARG A 89 9.14 0.25 7.49
CA ARG A 89 9.51 -0.09 8.86
C ARG A 89 8.40 -0.85 9.59
N VAL A 90 7.14 -0.41 9.48
CA VAL A 90 6.03 -1.08 10.18
C VAL A 90 5.76 -2.47 9.61
N VAL A 91 5.80 -2.64 8.28
CA VAL A 91 5.65 -3.97 7.67
C VAL A 91 6.79 -4.91 8.07
N ALA A 92 8.03 -4.42 8.10
CA ALA A 92 9.18 -5.20 8.56
C ALA A 92 9.05 -5.60 10.05
N TYR A 93 8.65 -4.66 10.91
CA TYR A 93 8.41 -4.93 12.33
C TYR A 93 7.31 -5.98 12.52
N LEU A 94 6.19 -5.83 11.80
CA LEU A 94 5.08 -6.78 11.88
C LEU A 94 5.53 -8.18 11.44
N GLY A 95 6.29 -8.27 10.35
CA GLY A 95 6.87 -9.53 9.89
C GLY A 95 7.79 -10.18 10.93
N TYR A 96 8.63 -9.38 11.59
CA TYR A 96 9.50 -9.87 12.67
C TYR A 96 8.70 -10.37 13.88
N VAL A 97 7.68 -9.62 14.31
CA VAL A 97 6.80 -10.03 15.42
C VAL A 97 6.07 -11.33 15.09
N THR A 98 5.56 -11.48 13.87
CA THR A 98 4.95 -12.73 13.41
C THR A 98 5.93 -13.89 13.42
N PHE A 99 7.16 -13.68 12.96
CA PHE A 99 8.20 -14.71 12.99
C PHE A 99 8.53 -15.17 14.42
N ILE A 100 8.80 -14.22 15.32
CA ILE A 100 9.09 -14.52 16.73
C ILE A 100 7.93 -15.22 17.41
N PHE A 101 6.68 -14.81 17.12
CA PHE A 101 5.50 -15.48 17.65
C PHE A 101 5.49 -16.98 17.31
N TYR A 102 5.72 -17.35 16.05
CA TYR A 102 5.77 -18.77 15.66
C TYR A 102 6.94 -19.53 16.28
N VAL A 103 8.10 -18.88 16.47
CA VAL A 103 9.25 -19.49 17.17
C VAL A 103 8.87 -19.80 18.63
N VAL A 104 8.26 -18.86 19.34
CA VAL A 104 7.83 -19.05 20.74
C VAL A 104 6.74 -20.13 20.84
N VAL A 105 5.75 -20.10 19.96
CA VAL A 105 4.70 -21.13 19.84
C VAL A 105 5.32 -22.51 19.62
N GLY A 106 6.32 -22.60 18.73
CA GLY A 106 7.03 -23.85 18.43
C GLY A 106 7.81 -24.37 19.63
N ILE A 107 8.56 -23.51 20.33
CA ILE A 107 9.28 -23.89 21.56
C ILE A 107 8.31 -24.39 22.63
N TYR A 108 7.19 -23.69 22.80
CA TYR A 108 6.19 -24.07 23.79
C TYR A 108 5.63 -25.47 23.52
N GLN A 109 5.24 -25.74 22.27
CA GLN A 109 4.64 -27.02 21.88
C GLN A 109 5.64 -28.19 21.86
N LEU A 110 6.87 -27.97 21.42
CA LEU A 110 7.85 -29.05 21.25
C LEU A 110 8.63 -29.37 22.52
N LYS A 111 8.72 -28.43 23.46
CA LYS A 111 9.55 -28.57 24.66
C LYS A 111 8.79 -28.30 25.95
N VAL A 112 8.16 -27.13 26.06
CA VAL A 112 7.60 -26.69 27.34
C VAL A 112 6.40 -27.53 27.77
N ALA A 113 5.38 -27.65 26.91
CA ALA A 113 4.17 -28.41 27.24
C ALA A 113 4.44 -29.91 27.49
N PRO A 114 5.20 -30.63 26.64
CA PRO A 114 5.51 -32.05 26.88
C PRO A 114 6.29 -32.27 28.18
N SER A 115 7.30 -31.43 28.47
CA SER A 115 8.09 -31.58 29.71
C SER A 115 7.27 -31.33 30.97
N PHE A 116 6.30 -30.41 30.94
CA PHE A 116 5.39 -30.24 32.08
C PHE A 116 4.46 -31.45 32.25
N LEU A 117 3.87 -31.96 31.16
CA LEU A 117 3.00 -33.13 31.22
C LEU A 117 3.75 -34.35 31.77
N GLU A 118 4.97 -34.61 31.26
CA GLU A 118 5.83 -35.69 31.74
C GLU A 118 6.20 -35.51 33.23
N ALA A 119 6.46 -34.28 33.68
CA ALA A 119 6.73 -34.02 35.10
C ALA A 119 5.49 -34.29 35.97
N PHE A 120 4.31 -33.80 35.59
CA PHE A 120 3.07 -34.06 36.35
C PHE A 120 2.73 -35.55 36.43
N GLU A 121 2.93 -36.30 35.33
CA GLU A 121 2.77 -37.76 35.31
C GLU A 121 3.77 -38.45 36.24
N ASN A 122 5.05 -38.04 36.21
CA ASN A 122 6.09 -38.63 37.06
C ASN A 122 5.89 -38.37 38.56
N PHE A 123 5.30 -37.24 38.94
CA PHE A 123 5.03 -36.90 40.34
C PHE A 123 3.63 -37.33 40.83
N ASP A 124 2.81 -37.96 39.97
CA ASP A 124 1.44 -38.41 40.27
C ASP A 124 0.52 -37.27 40.79
N ILE A 125 0.80 -36.04 40.36
CA ILE A 125 0.06 -34.83 40.75
C ILE A 125 -1.07 -34.61 39.76
N GLN A 126 -2.27 -34.29 40.27
CA GLN A 126 -3.40 -33.95 39.40
C GLN A 126 -3.08 -32.73 38.54
N ILE A 127 -3.18 -32.91 37.22
CA ILE A 127 -2.93 -31.83 36.26
C ILE A 127 -3.95 -30.71 36.52
N PRO A 128 -3.49 -29.46 36.75
CA PRO A 128 -4.39 -28.36 37.00
C PRO A 128 -5.36 -28.11 35.83
N SER A 129 -6.62 -27.84 36.14
CA SER A 129 -7.72 -27.68 35.17
C SER A 129 -7.53 -26.52 34.17
N HIS A 130 -6.76 -25.50 34.55
CA HIS A 130 -6.42 -24.39 33.64
C HIS A 130 -5.35 -24.78 32.62
N LEU A 131 -4.47 -25.74 32.95
CA LEU A 131 -3.44 -26.24 32.04
C LEU A 131 -4.05 -27.17 30.98
N THR A 132 -5.00 -28.03 31.38
CA THR A 132 -5.78 -28.85 30.43
C THR A 132 -6.64 -27.99 29.51
N PHE A 133 -7.34 -26.98 30.05
CA PHE A 133 -8.08 -26.00 29.23
C PHE A 133 -7.17 -25.31 28.21
N TYR A 134 -5.99 -24.84 28.64
CA TYR A 134 -5.05 -24.21 27.74
C TYR A 134 -4.55 -25.17 26.65
N HIS A 135 -4.25 -26.42 27.01
CA HIS A 135 -3.81 -27.45 26.08
C HIS A 135 -4.89 -27.74 25.02
N ASP A 136 -6.14 -27.91 25.44
CA ASP A 136 -7.27 -28.25 24.57
C ASP A 136 -7.61 -27.10 23.59
N TYR A 137 -7.51 -25.84 24.06
CA TYR A 137 -7.88 -24.67 23.26
C TYR A 137 -6.70 -23.91 22.66
N TRP A 138 -5.46 -24.37 22.88
CA TRP A 138 -4.25 -23.71 22.36
C TRP A 138 -4.29 -23.53 20.85
N PHE A 139 -4.73 -24.56 20.11
CA PHE A 139 -4.80 -24.48 18.66
C PHE A 139 -5.72 -23.35 18.19
N PHE A 140 -6.88 -23.18 18.84
CA PHE A 140 -7.79 -22.07 18.52
C PHE A 140 -7.17 -20.72 18.85
N PHE A 141 -6.45 -20.60 19.97
CA PHE A 141 -5.75 -19.38 20.33
C PHE A 141 -4.69 -19.01 19.28
N VAL A 142 -3.80 -19.96 18.94
CA VAL A 142 -2.77 -19.75 17.91
C VAL A 142 -3.40 -19.43 16.57
N LEU A 143 -4.49 -20.10 16.19
CA LEU A 143 -5.21 -19.86 14.95
C LEU A 143 -5.76 -18.42 14.90
N ILE A 144 -6.44 -17.97 15.96
CA ILE A 144 -6.98 -16.61 16.04
C ILE A 144 -5.87 -15.57 15.93
N VAL A 145 -4.79 -15.71 16.71
CA VAL A 145 -3.65 -14.78 16.66
C VAL A 145 -3.00 -14.79 15.27
N SER A 146 -2.83 -15.96 14.67
CA SER A 146 -2.25 -16.12 13.33
C SER A 146 -3.10 -15.43 12.27
N ILE A 147 -4.42 -15.61 12.31
CA ILE A 147 -5.37 -14.95 11.41
C ILE A 147 -5.21 -13.43 11.52
N ILE A 148 -5.17 -12.88 12.73
CA ILE A 148 -5.05 -11.42 12.93
C ILE A 148 -3.70 -10.90 12.42
N LEU A 149 -2.59 -11.59 12.71
CA LEU A 149 -1.26 -11.22 12.23
C LEU A 149 -1.17 -11.26 10.69
N ILE A 150 -1.72 -12.29 10.07
CA ILE A 150 -1.80 -12.42 8.60
C ILE A 150 -2.63 -11.28 8.02
N PHE A 151 -3.79 -10.96 8.59
CA PHE A 151 -4.60 -9.83 8.14
C PHE A 151 -3.85 -8.50 8.26
N ALA A 152 -3.17 -8.28 9.37
CA ALA A 152 -2.35 -7.09 9.58
C ALA A 152 -1.24 -6.96 8.50
N LEU A 153 -0.58 -8.06 8.15
CA LEU A 153 0.42 -8.11 7.08
C LEU A 153 -0.18 -7.83 5.70
N ILE A 154 -1.32 -8.46 5.38
CA ILE A 154 -2.04 -8.24 4.12
C ILE A 154 -2.40 -6.76 3.98
N ILE A 155 -2.97 -6.15 5.03
CA ILE A 155 -3.34 -4.73 5.00
C ILE A 155 -2.11 -3.86 4.78
N GLY A 156 -1.04 -4.08 5.56
CA GLY A 156 0.20 -3.30 5.43
C GLY A 156 0.80 -3.40 4.02
N TYR A 157 0.78 -4.59 3.42
CA TYR A 157 1.25 -4.79 2.05
C TYR A 157 0.36 -4.08 1.02
N GLN A 158 -0.96 -4.12 1.19
CA GLN A 158 -1.89 -3.46 0.28
C GLN A 158 -1.79 -1.94 0.35
N LEU A 159 -1.67 -1.37 1.56
CA LEU A 159 -1.44 0.06 1.75
C LEU A 159 -0.14 0.51 1.07
N LYS A 160 0.94 -0.26 1.25
CA LYS A 160 2.19 -0.02 0.52
C LYS A 160 1.99 -0.08 -0.99
N LYS A 161 1.25 -1.07 -1.48
CA LYS A 161 1.05 -1.28 -2.92
C LYS A 161 0.31 -0.09 -3.55
N LEU A 162 -0.56 0.63 -2.84
CA LEU A 162 -1.28 1.81 -3.39
C LEU A 162 -0.31 2.88 -3.91
N PHE A 163 0.84 3.07 -3.27
CA PHE A 163 1.85 4.04 -3.70
C PHE A 163 2.59 3.65 -4.99
N ASN A 164 2.39 2.42 -5.50
CA ASN A 164 2.94 2.01 -6.78
C ASN A 164 2.04 2.39 -7.98
N PHE A 165 0.85 2.95 -7.75
CA PHE A 165 -0.08 3.40 -8.81
C PHE A 165 -0.21 2.38 -9.96
N SER A 166 -0.53 1.13 -9.60
CA SER A 166 -0.77 0.06 -10.58
C SER A 166 -2.22 0.10 -11.06
N LEU A 167 -2.46 -0.22 -12.33
CA LEU A 167 -3.80 -0.19 -12.90
C LEU A 167 -4.69 -1.27 -12.27
N GLY A 168 -5.96 -0.94 -12.05
CA GLY A 168 -6.99 -1.85 -11.52
C GLY A 168 -6.93 -2.06 -10.01
N GLN A 169 -6.04 -1.37 -9.31
CA GLN A 169 -5.92 -1.48 -7.86
C GLN A 169 -7.11 -0.83 -7.14
N GLU A 170 -7.73 0.20 -7.72
CA GLU A 170 -8.94 0.85 -7.19
C GLU A 170 -10.15 -0.08 -7.03
N ASN A 171 -10.19 -1.17 -7.82
CA ASN A 171 -11.29 -2.14 -7.86
C ASN A 171 -10.93 -3.48 -7.20
N SER A 172 -9.75 -3.61 -6.60
CA SER A 172 -9.38 -4.84 -5.91
C SER A 172 -10.29 -5.07 -4.70
N TRP A 173 -10.88 -6.27 -4.59
CA TRP A 173 -11.74 -6.65 -3.47
C TRP A 173 -11.05 -6.43 -2.11
N VAL A 174 -9.73 -6.66 -2.06
CA VAL A 174 -8.94 -6.47 -0.84
C VAL A 174 -8.89 -4.99 -0.43
N VAL A 175 -8.67 -4.08 -1.39
CA VAL A 175 -8.70 -2.64 -1.12
C VAL A 175 -10.09 -2.18 -0.72
N ARG A 176 -11.14 -2.73 -1.34
CA ARG A 176 -12.52 -2.34 -1.03
C ARG A 176 -12.95 -2.69 0.39
N PHE A 177 -12.51 -3.84 0.93
CA PHE A 177 -12.95 -4.31 2.23
C PHE A 177 -11.99 -3.96 3.37
N PHE A 178 -10.68 -4.02 3.12
CA PHE A 178 -9.68 -3.92 4.18
C PHE A 178 -9.06 -2.53 4.33
N VAL A 179 -9.17 -1.65 3.33
CA VAL A 179 -8.61 -0.30 3.39
C VAL A 179 -9.70 0.69 3.80
N PHE A 180 -9.33 1.68 4.63
CA PHE A 180 -10.30 2.68 5.08
C PHE A 180 -10.92 3.46 3.90
N PRO A 181 -12.22 3.80 3.97
CA PRO A 181 -12.89 4.55 2.91
C PRO A 181 -12.21 5.88 2.57
N ALA A 182 -11.61 6.55 3.55
CA ALA A 182 -10.87 7.80 3.35
C ALA A 182 -9.67 7.63 2.41
N ILE A 183 -8.87 6.58 2.63
CA ILE A 183 -7.70 6.25 1.80
C ILE A 183 -8.16 5.98 0.35
N ARG A 184 -9.23 5.18 0.19
CA ARG A 184 -9.76 4.86 -1.13
C ARG A 184 -10.26 6.10 -1.87
N ARG A 185 -10.98 7.01 -1.19
CA ARG A 185 -11.48 8.24 -1.80
C ARG A 185 -10.33 9.15 -2.26
N SER A 186 -9.35 9.41 -1.39
CA SER A 186 -8.20 10.25 -1.77
C SER A 186 -7.36 9.61 -2.88
N TYR A 187 -7.16 8.29 -2.86
CA TYR A 187 -6.50 7.59 -3.97
C TYR A 187 -7.25 7.78 -5.30
N ILE A 188 -8.58 7.58 -5.32
CA ILE A 188 -9.40 7.77 -6.52
C ILE A 188 -9.32 9.22 -7.02
N LYS A 189 -9.33 10.21 -6.12
CA LYS A 189 -9.20 11.61 -6.51
C LYS A 189 -7.84 11.91 -7.15
N VAL A 190 -6.74 11.43 -6.58
CA VAL A 190 -5.40 11.56 -7.18
C VAL A 190 -5.38 10.95 -8.59
N ILE A 191 -5.97 9.76 -8.76
CA ILE A 191 -6.11 9.13 -10.08
C ILE A 191 -6.94 9.98 -11.04
N ASN A 192 -8.07 10.52 -10.59
CA ASN A 192 -8.93 11.37 -11.43
C ASN A 192 -8.22 12.65 -11.87
N ILE A 193 -7.43 13.28 -10.99
CA ILE A 193 -6.62 14.46 -11.34
C ILE A 193 -5.58 14.07 -12.38
N LEU A 194 -4.83 12.97 -12.16
CA LEU A 194 -3.80 12.51 -13.10
C LEU A 194 -4.34 12.12 -14.48
N GLN A 195 -5.61 11.71 -14.58
CA GLN A 195 -6.26 11.36 -15.84
C GLN A 195 -6.67 12.59 -16.67
N PHE A 196 -6.68 13.79 -16.07
CA PHE A 196 -6.84 15.04 -16.81
C PHE A 196 -5.51 15.43 -17.48
N PRO A 197 -5.49 15.89 -18.75
CA PRO A 197 -6.64 16.15 -19.64
C PRO A 197 -7.10 14.95 -20.48
N VAL A 198 -6.38 13.84 -20.46
CA VAL A 198 -6.45 12.77 -21.47
C VAL A 198 -7.79 12.01 -21.49
N LEU A 199 -8.49 11.94 -20.34
CA LEU A 199 -9.79 11.26 -20.21
C LEU A 199 -10.93 12.23 -19.89
N ALA A 200 -10.77 13.54 -20.17
CA ALA A 200 -11.77 14.56 -19.84
C ALA A 200 -13.16 14.27 -20.47
N ASP A 201 -13.19 13.67 -21.67
CA ASP A 201 -14.44 13.36 -22.38
C ASP A 201 -15.10 12.03 -21.98
N TYR A 202 -14.36 11.12 -21.32
CA TYR A 202 -14.88 9.83 -20.84
C TYR A 202 -15.38 9.88 -19.38
N ALA A 203 -15.30 11.04 -18.73
CA ALA A 203 -15.61 11.26 -17.31
C ALA A 203 -17.10 11.12 -16.92
N SER A 204 -17.98 10.80 -17.86
CA SER A 204 -19.44 10.75 -17.69
C SER A 204 -19.95 9.63 -16.78
N VAL A 205 -19.08 8.73 -16.31
CA VAL A 205 -19.48 7.53 -15.55
C VAL A 205 -19.40 7.70 -14.02
N ASN A 206 -18.63 8.67 -13.50
CA ASN A 206 -18.42 8.80 -12.05
C ASN A 206 -18.58 10.26 -11.56
N ARG A 207 -19.55 10.54 -10.69
CA ARG A 207 -19.90 11.91 -10.23
C ARG A 207 -18.72 12.66 -9.61
N GLU A 208 -17.88 11.99 -8.82
CA GLU A 208 -16.71 12.63 -8.18
C GLU A 208 -15.58 12.94 -9.19
N ALA A 209 -15.37 12.05 -10.17
CA ALA A 209 -14.45 12.31 -11.27
C ALA A 209 -14.94 13.50 -12.12
N SER A 210 -16.25 13.56 -12.38
CA SER A 210 -16.89 14.65 -13.10
C SER A 210 -16.71 16.00 -12.40
N GLN A 211 -16.83 16.10 -11.07
CA GLN A 211 -16.60 17.36 -10.35
C GLN A 211 -15.15 17.85 -10.45
N THR A 212 -14.18 16.95 -10.27
CA THR A 212 -12.75 17.30 -10.32
C THR A 212 -12.33 17.72 -11.73
N ILE A 213 -12.82 16.99 -12.74
CA ILE A 213 -12.55 17.28 -14.16
C ILE A 213 -13.24 18.57 -14.60
N ASN A 214 -14.48 18.82 -14.16
CA ASN A 214 -15.18 20.08 -14.44
C ASN A 214 -14.47 21.28 -13.79
N HIS A 215 -13.94 21.12 -12.58
CA HIS A 215 -13.16 22.18 -11.93
C HIS A 215 -11.88 22.51 -12.72
N LEU A 216 -11.11 21.49 -13.12
CA LEU A 216 -9.90 21.67 -13.93
C LEU A 216 -10.22 22.25 -15.33
N LYS A 217 -11.37 21.88 -15.91
CA LYS A 217 -11.87 22.47 -17.16
C LYS A 217 -12.17 23.97 -17.01
N ASN A 218 -12.85 24.36 -15.93
CA ASN A 218 -13.14 25.77 -15.64
C ASN A 218 -11.87 26.59 -15.39
N ILE A 219 -10.85 26.00 -14.75
CA ILE A 219 -9.52 26.63 -14.54
C ILE A 219 -8.83 26.85 -15.89
N ASN A 220 -8.87 25.85 -16.78
CA ASN A 220 -8.32 25.95 -18.13
C ASN A 220 -9.00 27.06 -18.94
N GLU A 221 -10.33 27.20 -18.83
CA GLU A 221 -11.10 28.28 -19.45
C GLU A 221 -10.77 29.66 -18.84
N SER A 222 -10.38 29.70 -17.57
CA SER A 222 -10.01 30.92 -16.83
C SER A 222 -8.56 31.39 -17.08
N LYS A 223 -7.80 30.73 -17.97
CA LYS A 223 -6.37 31.00 -18.27
C LYS A 223 -5.41 30.87 -17.09
N LEU A 224 -5.82 30.19 -16.02
CA LEU A 224 -4.95 29.84 -14.91
C LEU A 224 -4.06 28.66 -15.30
N ASP A 225 -2.90 28.53 -14.64
CA ASP A 225 -1.96 27.45 -14.88
C ASP A 225 -2.51 26.12 -14.35
N VAL A 226 -3.02 25.30 -15.26
CA VAL A 226 -3.66 24.02 -14.94
C VAL A 226 -2.65 23.02 -14.37
N ALA A 227 -1.39 23.05 -14.82
CA ALA A 227 -0.36 22.14 -14.32
C ALA A 227 -0.06 22.43 -12.84
N ARG A 228 0.02 23.71 -12.49
CA ARG A 228 0.18 24.14 -11.09
C ARG A 228 -1.00 23.74 -10.22
N GLU A 229 -2.23 23.99 -10.65
CA GLU A 229 -3.42 23.62 -9.88
C GLU A 229 -3.55 22.10 -9.71
N MET A 230 -3.25 21.32 -10.74
CA MET A 230 -3.20 19.85 -10.63
C MET A 230 -2.16 19.41 -9.60
N GLN A 231 -0.98 20.05 -9.59
CA GLN A 231 0.08 19.73 -8.63
C GLN A 231 -0.37 20.00 -7.19
N GLU A 232 -0.96 21.17 -6.92
CA GLU A 232 -1.48 21.53 -5.59
C GLU A 232 -2.58 20.56 -5.12
N LEU A 233 -3.52 20.22 -6.00
CA LEU A 233 -4.59 19.26 -5.69
C LEU A 233 -4.04 17.85 -5.41
N ILE A 234 -3.05 17.41 -6.19
CA ILE A 234 -2.36 16.13 -5.95
C ILE A 234 -1.64 16.17 -4.60
N GLU A 235 -0.96 17.27 -4.26
CA GLU A 235 -0.26 17.38 -2.97
C GLU A 235 -1.24 17.27 -1.79
N ILE A 236 -2.36 18.00 -1.86
CA ILE A 236 -3.40 17.98 -0.82
C ILE A 236 -3.94 16.56 -0.64
N GLU A 237 -4.37 15.91 -1.71
CA GLU A 237 -4.96 14.57 -1.63
C GLU A 237 -3.93 13.50 -1.27
N MET A 238 -2.67 13.66 -1.68
CA MET A 238 -1.57 12.78 -1.25
C MET A 238 -1.29 12.93 0.24
N ARG A 239 -1.34 14.14 0.80
CA ARG A 239 -1.20 14.37 2.24
C ARG A 239 -2.33 13.68 3.02
N VAL A 240 -3.57 13.82 2.56
CA VAL A 240 -4.73 13.14 3.18
C VAL A 240 -4.62 11.61 3.06
N LEU A 241 -4.17 11.12 1.91
CA LEU A 241 -3.91 9.69 1.68
C LEU A 241 -2.87 9.16 2.67
N LEU A 242 -1.76 9.87 2.81
CA LEU A 242 -0.66 9.52 3.72
C LEU A 242 -1.11 9.49 5.17
N GLU A 243 -1.76 10.56 5.65
CA GLU A 243 -2.25 10.66 7.02
C GLU A 243 -3.27 9.54 7.33
N SER A 244 -4.17 9.26 6.40
CA SER A 244 -5.17 8.20 6.55
C SER A 244 -4.52 6.82 6.59
N CYS A 245 -3.51 6.56 5.75
CA CYS A 245 -2.73 5.33 5.77
C CYS A 245 -1.94 5.17 7.09
N GLU A 246 -1.31 6.24 7.58
CA GLU A 246 -0.62 6.23 8.88
C GLU A 246 -1.58 5.92 10.02
N LYS A 247 -2.77 6.55 10.01
CA LYS A 247 -3.81 6.31 11.01
C LYS A 247 -4.26 4.84 11.02
N GLN A 248 -4.51 4.25 9.85
CA GLN A 248 -4.87 2.84 9.75
C GLN A 248 -3.74 1.93 10.28
N MET A 249 -2.49 2.19 9.90
CA MET A 249 -1.33 1.42 10.38
C MET A 249 -1.13 1.53 11.90
N LYS A 250 -1.41 2.70 12.48
CA LYS A 250 -1.37 2.90 13.93
C LYS A 250 -2.40 2.03 14.65
N TYR A 251 -3.63 1.97 14.16
CA TYR A 251 -4.67 1.08 14.71
C TYR A 251 -4.25 -0.38 14.65
N ILE A 252 -3.71 -0.83 13.51
CA ILE A 252 -3.21 -2.20 13.33
C ILE A 252 -2.08 -2.50 14.33
N SER A 253 -1.14 -1.58 14.48
CA SER A 253 0.00 -1.75 15.40
C SER A 253 -0.46 -1.84 16.86
N ILE A 254 -1.44 -1.03 17.26
CA ILE A 254 -2.03 -1.08 18.61
C ILE A 254 -2.75 -2.41 18.83
N ALA A 255 -3.56 -2.86 17.87
CA ALA A 255 -4.27 -4.13 17.97
C ALA A 255 -3.30 -5.31 18.11
N VAL A 256 -2.23 -5.33 17.31
CA VAL A 256 -1.19 -6.35 17.39
C VAL A 256 -0.45 -6.30 18.74
N ALA A 257 -0.12 -5.11 19.24
CA ALA A 257 0.52 -4.97 20.55
C ALA A 257 -0.36 -5.51 21.69
N LEU A 258 -1.66 -5.21 21.68
CA LEU A 258 -2.60 -5.75 22.68
C LEU A 258 -2.69 -7.28 22.63
N ILE A 259 -2.69 -7.86 21.43
CA ILE A 259 -2.70 -9.31 21.24
C ILE A 259 -1.42 -9.95 21.74
N VAL A 260 -0.26 -9.36 21.46
CA VAL A 260 1.03 -9.86 21.96
C VAL A 260 1.06 -9.81 23.49
N VAL A 261 0.59 -8.72 24.10
CA VAL A 261 0.50 -8.62 25.57
C VAL A 261 -0.43 -9.70 26.14
N ALA A 262 -1.60 -9.92 25.54
CA ALA A 262 -2.52 -10.99 25.94
C ALA A 262 -1.88 -12.38 25.77
N ALA A 263 -1.15 -12.62 24.69
CA ALA A 263 -0.45 -13.87 24.45
C ALA A 263 0.65 -14.13 25.48
N VAL A 264 1.45 -13.12 25.81
CA VAL A 264 2.48 -13.21 26.85
C VAL A 264 1.85 -13.46 28.22
N PHE A 265 0.77 -12.75 28.56
CA PHE A 265 0.04 -12.96 29.81
C PHE A 265 -0.47 -14.40 29.93
N LEU A 266 -1.12 -14.91 28.87
CA LEU A 266 -1.64 -16.27 28.84
C LEU A 266 -0.52 -17.31 28.91
N PHE A 267 0.60 -17.09 28.22
CA PHE A 267 1.78 -17.94 28.30
C PHE A 267 2.39 -17.95 29.71
N LEU A 268 2.51 -16.80 30.36
CA LEU A 268 3.02 -16.72 31.73
C LEU A 268 2.07 -17.45 32.68
N ALA A 269 0.76 -17.22 32.57
CA ALA A 269 -0.22 -17.92 33.39
C ALA A 269 -0.17 -19.46 33.19
N SER A 270 -0.02 -19.92 31.94
CA SER A 270 0.03 -21.35 31.63
C SER A 270 1.35 -22.02 32.00
N ALA A 271 2.48 -21.32 31.95
CA ALA A 271 3.79 -21.89 32.28
C ALA A 271 4.17 -21.72 33.76
N TYR A 272 3.87 -20.58 34.39
CA TYR A 272 4.25 -20.34 35.78
C TYR A 272 3.37 -21.07 36.79
N SER A 273 2.07 -21.16 36.56
CA SER A 273 1.17 -21.85 37.49
C SER A 273 1.60 -23.31 37.71
N PRO A 274 1.95 -24.09 36.67
CA PRO A 274 2.55 -25.40 36.82
C PRO A 274 3.85 -25.45 37.63
N ILE A 275 4.75 -24.49 37.41
CA ILE A 275 6.03 -24.44 38.11
C ILE A 275 5.81 -24.26 39.61
N PHE A 276 4.87 -23.40 40.01
CA PHE A 276 4.53 -23.23 41.42
C PHE A 276 3.93 -24.49 42.03
N ILE A 277 3.02 -25.16 41.31
CA ILE A 277 2.40 -26.41 41.80
C ILE A 277 3.43 -27.53 41.94
N LEU A 278 4.33 -27.70 40.96
CA LEU A 278 5.44 -28.64 41.04
C LEU A 278 6.42 -28.27 42.16
N GLY A 279 6.68 -26.97 42.36
CA GLY A 279 7.54 -26.48 43.44
C GLY A 279 6.95 -26.62 44.85
N GLU A 280 5.62 -26.67 45.00
CA GLU A 280 4.97 -27.00 46.27
C GLU A 280 4.94 -28.51 46.55
N ALA A 281 5.07 -29.35 45.51
CA ALA A 281 5.00 -30.80 45.63
C ALA A 281 6.37 -31.51 45.81
N VAL A 282 7.48 -30.83 45.47
CA VAL A 282 8.87 -31.27 45.71
C VAL A 282 9.36 -30.74 47.06
#